data_AF-A0A7W8MF58-F1
#
_entry.id   AF-A0A7W8MF58-F1
#
_cell.length_a   1.000
_cell.length_b   1.000
_cell.length_c   1.000
_cell.angle_alpha   90.00
_cell.angle_beta   90.00
_cell.angle_gamma   90.00
#
_symmetry.space_group_name_H-M   'P 1'
#
loop_
_entity.id
_entity.type
_entity.pdbx_description
1 polymer ?
#
loop_
_entity_poly.entity_id
_entity_poly.type
_entity_poly.pdbx_seq_one_letter_code
_entity_poly.pdbx_strand_id
1 'polypeptide(L)'
;MRALAFLMLAPVALAACGERADEAAPTPAEVVSAAPATSDVAPAAPAVLTAADLRRVCRAGLAGIHGQQLTDISIDGVEGEVVNASWRAPVDGGRRRAQCRVEGDLITWKPADAQTPEEARWMNQSGDPVTRFVLDGEAITINTTLPDGTTATEEYAVATEQEAR
;
A
#
# COMPACT_ATOMS: atom_id res chain seq x y z
N MET A 1 -16.41 -39.84 51.47
CA MET A 1 -15.03 -40.35 51.45
C MET A 1 -14.14 -39.29 50.81
N ARG A 2 -13.08 -38.86 51.53
CA ARG A 2 -11.74 -38.42 51.08
C ARG A 2 -11.61 -37.56 49.80
N ALA A 3 -10.85 -36.48 49.71
CA ALA A 3 -10.04 -35.67 50.62
C ALA A 3 -9.59 -34.43 49.80
N LEU A 4 -9.25 -33.34 50.49
CA LEU A 4 -8.64 -32.11 49.97
C LEU A 4 -7.34 -32.36 49.19
N ALA A 5 -7.05 -31.51 48.19
CA ALA A 5 -5.69 -31.04 47.87
C ALA A 5 -5.75 -29.84 46.90
N PHE A 6 -5.58 -28.62 47.40
CA PHE A 6 -4.32 -27.86 47.48
C PHE A 6 -4.11 -26.92 46.27
N LEU A 7 -4.50 -25.65 46.51
CA LEU A 7 -3.94 -24.47 45.87
C LEU A 7 -2.42 -24.45 46.06
N MET A 8 -1.66 -24.36 44.96
CA MET A 8 -0.26 -23.96 44.96
C MET A 8 -0.15 -22.69 44.11
N LEU A 9 0.00 -21.55 44.80
CA LEU A 9 0.54 -20.31 44.25
C LEU A 9 1.97 -20.56 43.78
N ALA A 10 2.32 -20.07 42.59
CA ALA A 10 3.69 -19.83 42.19
C ALA A 10 3.86 -18.33 41.90
N PRO A 11 4.59 -17.56 42.74
CA PRO A 11 4.99 -16.20 42.40
C PRO A 11 6.18 -16.23 41.44
N VAL A 12 6.00 -15.67 40.24
CA VAL A 12 7.11 -15.34 39.34
C VAL A 12 7.82 -14.12 39.92
N ALA A 13 8.95 -14.35 40.57
CA ALA A 13 9.88 -13.31 40.97
C ALA A 13 10.59 -12.77 39.72
N LEU A 14 10.20 -11.58 39.26
CA LEU A 14 11.01 -10.79 38.33
C LEU A 14 12.20 -10.24 39.11
N ALA A 15 13.37 -10.81 38.84
CA ALA A 15 14.65 -10.31 39.28
C ALA A 15 14.85 -8.88 38.73
N ALA A 16 14.81 -7.90 39.62
CA ALA A 16 15.39 -6.59 39.40
C ALA A 16 16.92 -6.73 39.40
N CYS A 17 17.55 -6.51 38.24
CA CYS A 17 18.98 -6.33 38.11
C CYS A 17 19.23 -5.19 37.13
N GLY A 18 19.84 -4.11 37.60
CA GLY A 18 20.40 -3.09 36.72
C GLY A 18 20.29 -1.65 37.23
N GLU A 19 20.71 -1.41 38.47
CA GLU A 19 21.12 -0.08 38.93
C GLU A 19 22.22 0.44 38.00
N ARG A 20 22.04 1.63 37.40
CA ARG A 20 23.12 2.34 36.72
C ARG A 20 23.23 3.73 37.35
N ALA A 21 24.00 3.80 38.43
CA ALA A 21 24.68 5.02 38.82
C ALA A 21 26.11 4.92 38.25
N ASP A 22 26.47 5.84 37.35
CA ASP A 22 27.74 6.59 37.42
C ASP A 22 27.76 7.66 36.31
N GLU A 23 27.63 8.89 36.79
CA GLU A 23 28.35 10.11 36.43
C GLU A 23 29.32 10.07 35.22
N ALA A 24 29.08 10.95 34.25
CA ALA A 24 30.07 11.96 33.81
C ALA A 24 29.41 12.92 32.81
N ALA A 25 29.12 14.15 33.26
CA ALA A 25 28.92 15.28 32.39
C ALA A 25 30.28 15.83 31.93
N PRO A 26 30.37 16.30 30.68
CA PRO A 26 31.11 17.53 30.43
C PRO A 26 30.22 18.60 29.76
N THR A 27 30.17 19.76 30.40
CA THR A 27 29.75 21.06 29.81
C THR A 27 30.95 21.69 29.07
N PRO A 28 30.82 22.88 28.45
CA PRO A 28 30.36 23.10 27.09
C PRO A 28 31.44 23.80 26.22
N ALA A 29 31.10 24.03 24.95
CA ALA A 29 31.74 24.94 23.97
C ALA A 29 32.80 24.34 23.05
N GLU A 30 32.36 23.90 21.86
CA GLU A 30 32.88 24.47 20.63
C GLU A 30 31.73 24.64 19.64
N VAL A 31 31.36 25.90 19.39
CA VAL A 31 30.41 26.31 18.37
C VAL A 31 31.21 26.60 17.11
N VAL A 32 31.12 25.74 16.09
CA VAL A 32 31.23 26.20 14.69
C VAL A 32 30.21 25.44 13.85
N SER A 33 29.25 26.21 13.36
CA SER A 33 28.31 25.89 12.30
C SER A 33 28.91 25.03 11.19
N ALA A 34 28.35 23.84 11.01
CA ALA A 34 28.10 23.31 9.68
C ALA A 34 26.57 23.20 9.57
N ALA A 35 26.00 24.02 8.69
CA ALA A 35 24.57 24.08 8.41
C ALA A 35 24.00 22.67 8.20
N PRO A 36 22.79 22.36 8.69
CA PRO A 36 22.14 21.15 8.23
C PRO A 36 21.92 21.32 6.72
N ALA A 37 22.48 20.42 5.92
CA ALA A 37 21.98 20.18 4.59
C ALA A 37 20.61 19.52 4.74
N THR A 38 19.61 20.29 5.18
CA THR A 38 18.22 19.99 4.84
C THR A 38 18.14 20.25 3.35
N SER A 39 18.31 19.19 2.56
CA SER A 39 17.72 19.19 1.23
C SER A 39 16.23 19.42 1.46
N ASP A 40 15.81 20.67 1.25
CA ASP A 40 14.45 21.00 0.86
C ASP A 40 14.19 20.22 -0.43
N VAL A 41 13.79 18.96 -0.29
CA VAL A 41 12.96 18.32 -1.29
C VAL A 41 11.63 19.05 -1.15
N ALA A 42 11.52 20.16 -1.87
CA ALA A 42 10.22 20.78 -2.12
C ALA A 42 9.26 19.66 -2.55
N PRO A 43 8.01 19.63 -2.04
CA PRO A 43 7.02 18.68 -2.51
C PRO A 43 6.97 18.80 -4.02
N ALA A 44 7.46 17.78 -4.73
CA ALA A 44 7.32 17.74 -6.17
C ALA A 44 5.82 17.83 -6.44
N ALA A 45 5.42 18.72 -7.37
CA ALA A 45 4.09 18.66 -7.95
C ALA A 45 3.81 17.19 -8.31
N PRO A 46 2.57 16.68 -8.11
CA PRO A 46 2.31 15.25 -8.28
C PRO A 46 2.84 14.84 -9.64
N ALA A 47 3.90 14.03 -9.65
CA ALA A 47 4.54 13.62 -10.88
C ALA A 47 3.48 12.85 -11.65
N VAL A 48 3.07 13.39 -12.81
CA VAL A 48 2.22 12.65 -13.73
C VAL A 48 3.01 11.38 -14.06
N LEU A 49 2.41 10.22 -13.76
CA LEU A 49 3.08 8.94 -13.97
C LEU A 49 3.43 8.80 -15.46
N THR A 50 4.59 8.20 -15.73
CA THR A 50 4.88 7.72 -17.09
C THR A 50 3.84 6.66 -17.48
N ALA A 51 3.63 6.43 -18.78
CA ALA A 51 2.72 5.38 -19.22
C ALA A 51 3.12 3.99 -18.68
N ALA A 52 4.43 3.74 -18.52
CA ALA A 52 4.94 2.50 -17.92
C ALA A 52 4.57 2.39 -16.44
N ASP A 53 4.81 3.44 -15.66
CA ASP A 53 4.47 3.44 -14.22
C ASP A 53 2.96 3.41 -13.99
N LEU A 54 2.19 4.11 -14.81
CA LEU A 54 0.72 4.06 -14.77
C LEU A 54 0.22 2.61 -14.96
N ARG A 55 0.77 1.87 -15.92
CA ARG A 55 0.43 0.44 -16.12
C ARG A 55 0.80 -0.40 -14.90
N ARG A 56 1.99 -0.20 -14.34
CA ARG A 56 2.49 -0.96 -13.17
C ARG A 56 1.64 -0.69 -11.93
N VAL A 57 1.37 0.58 -11.63
CA VAL A 57 0.53 1.02 -10.50
C VAL A 57 -0.89 0.52 -10.66
N CYS A 58 -1.51 0.65 -11.84
CA CYS A 58 -2.85 0.13 -12.07
C CYS A 58 -2.91 -1.40 -11.97
N ARG A 59 -1.88 -2.13 -12.44
CA ARG A 59 -1.80 -3.58 -12.28
C ARG A 59 -1.79 -3.97 -10.79
N ALA A 60 -0.92 -3.33 -10.01
CA ALA A 60 -0.79 -3.58 -8.57
C ALA A 60 -2.03 -3.18 -7.78
N GLY A 61 -2.60 -2.01 -8.07
CA GLY A 61 -3.84 -1.54 -7.45
C GLY A 61 -5.01 -2.50 -7.71
N LEU A 62 -5.24 -2.89 -8.96
CA LEU A 62 -6.32 -3.84 -9.29
C LEU A 62 -6.07 -5.22 -8.67
N ALA A 63 -4.81 -5.67 -8.59
CA ALA A 63 -4.46 -6.91 -7.91
C ALA A 63 -4.88 -6.85 -6.43
N GLY A 64 -4.44 -5.84 -5.69
CA GLY A 64 -4.76 -5.71 -4.26
C GLY A 64 -6.25 -5.46 -3.98
N ILE A 65 -6.90 -4.60 -4.77
CA ILE A 65 -8.33 -4.29 -4.64
C ILE A 65 -9.20 -5.56 -4.83
N HIS A 66 -8.81 -6.44 -5.75
CA HIS A 66 -9.60 -7.62 -6.12
C HIS A 66 -9.04 -8.94 -5.57
N GLY A 67 -8.02 -8.90 -4.71
CA GLY A 67 -7.35 -10.09 -4.17
C GLY A 67 -6.84 -11.02 -5.27
N GLN A 68 -6.30 -10.46 -6.35
CA GLN A 68 -5.69 -11.21 -7.46
C GLN A 68 -4.17 -11.20 -7.33
N GLN A 69 -3.49 -12.15 -7.96
CA GLN A 69 -2.05 -12.03 -8.14
C GLN A 69 -1.74 -11.05 -9.26
N LEU A 70 -0.60 -10.36 -9.18
CA LEU A 70 -0.15 -9.43 -10.24
C LEU A 70 -0.16 -10.07 -11.63
N THR A 71 0.29 -11.32 -11.72
CA THR A 71 0.40 -12.07 -12.98
C THR A 71 -0.96 -12.42 -13.59
N ASP A 72 -2.02 -12.36 -12.80
CA ASP A 72 -3.38 -12.65 -13.26
C ASP A 72 -4.05 -11.42 -13.88
N ILE A 73 -3.53 -10.21 -13.59
CA ILE A 73 -4.00 -8.94 -14.15
C ILE A 73 -3.29 -8.65 -15.48
N SER A 74 -4.01 -8.82 -16.58
CA SER A 74 -3.57 -8.41 -17.91
C SER A 74 -3.84 -6.93 -18.15
N ILE A 75 -2.88 -6.22 -18.73
CA ILE A 75 -3.06 -4.84 -19.19
C ILE A 75 -3.38 -4.88 -20.68
N ASP A 76 -4.62 -4.57 -21.03
CA ASP A 76 -5.13 -4.68 -22.39
C ASP A 76 -4.83 -3.44 -23.23
N GLY A 77 -4.58 -2.29 -22.60
CA GLY A 77 -4.26 -1.04 -23.29
C GLY A 77 -4.23 0.18 -22.37
N VAL A 78 -3.80 1.31 -22.92
CA VAL A 78 -3.84 2.62 -22.26
C VAL A 78 -4.43 3.63 -23.23
N GLU A 79 -5.44 4.37 -22.77
CA GLU A 79 -6.14 5.42 -23.51
C GLU A 79 -6.05 6.72 -22.70
N GLY A 80 -5.12 7.61 -23.08
CA GLY A 80 -4.79 8.78 -22.28
C GLY A 80 -4.24 8.36 -20.91
N GLU A 81 -4.93 8.73 -19.83
CA GLU A 81 -4.57 8.40 -18.44
C GLU A 81 -5.37 7.20 -17.89
N VAL A 82 -6.10 6.49 -18.74
CA VAL A 82 -6.92 5.33 -18.36
C VAL A 82 -6.29 4.05 -18.85
N VAL A 83 -6.04 3.13 -17.92
CA VAL A 83 -5.55 1.78 -18.17
C VAL A 83 -6.75 0.84 -18.29
N ASN A 84 -6.86 0.11 -19.40
CA ASN A 84 -7.79 -0.99 -19.56
C ASN A 84 -7.10 -2.29 -19.11
N ALA A 85 -7.77 -3.04 -18.23
CA ALA A 85 -7.22 -4.28 -17.68
C ALA A 85 -8.30 -5.37 -17.58
N SER A 86 -7.85 -6.61 -17.50
CA SER A 86 -8.74 -7.76 -17.34
C SER A 86 -8.07 -8.94 -16.65
N TRP A 87 -8.88 -9.79 -16.04
CA TRP A 87 -8.44 -11.01 -15.36
C TRP A 87 -9.54 -12.05 -15.37
N ARG A 88 -9.21 -13.28 -14.99
CA ARG A 88 -10.18 -14.37 -14.86
C ARG A 88 -11.02 -14.15 -13.59
N ALA A 89 -12.33 -14.27 -13.70
CA ALA A 89 -13.22 -14.27 -12.55
C ALA A 89 -12.96 -15.53 -11.69
N PRO A 90 -12.77 -15.40 -10.36
CA PRO A 90 -12.32 -16.51 -9.52
C PRO A 90 -13.26 -17.72 -9.46
N VAL A 91 -14.57 -17.51 -9.60
CA VAL A 91 -15.59 -18.54 -9.30
C VAL A 91 -16.15 -19.20 -10.56
N ASP A 92 -16.55 -18.43 -11.56
CA ASP A 92 -17.24 -18.91 -12.76
C ASP A 92 -16.33 -19.04 -13.99
N GLY A 93 -15.06 -18.63 -13.87
CA GLY A 93 -14.11 -18.66 -14.98
C GLY A 93 -14.42 -17.67 -16.09
N GLY A 94 -15.35 -16.73 -15.87
CA GLY A 94 -15.60 -15.60 -16.73
C GLY A 94 -14.39 -14.66 -16.81
N ARG A 95 -14.51 -13.56 -17.55
CA ARG A 95 -13.48 -12.52 -17.62
C ARG A 95 -14.02 -11.25 -17.02
N ARG A 96 -13.32 -10.70 -16.02
CA ARG A 96 -13.58 -9.38 -15.47
C ARG A 96 -12.81 -8.34 -16.27
N ARG A 97 -13.36 -7.15 -16.41
CA ARG A 97 -12.68 -6.02 -17.04
C ARG A 97 -12.82 -4.78 -16.18
N ALA A 98 -11.75 -4.01 -16.08
CA ALA A 98 -11.75 -2.75 -15.36
C ALA A 98 -11.02 -1.66 -16.13
N GLN A 99 -11.42 -0.43 -15.85
CA GLN A 99 -10.64 0.76 -16.15
C GLN A 99 -10.03 1.27 -14.86
N CYS A 100 -8.75 1.61 -14.91
CA CYS A 100 -8.01 2.20 -13.79
C CYS A 100 -7.40 3.53 -14.21
N ARG A 101 -7.38 4.50 -13.30
CA ARG A 101 -6.68 5.77 -13.46
C ARG A 101 -6.04 6.18 -12.14
N VAL A 102 -5.09 7.11 -12.22
CA VAL A 102 -4.35 7.60 -11.06
C VAL A 102 -4.40 9.11 -10.99
N GLU A 103 -4.76 9.65 -9.83
CA GLU A 103 -4.77 11.09 -9.53
C GLU A 103 -3.87 11.35 -8.31
N GLY A 104 -2.68 11.90 -8.55
CA GLY A 104 -1.66 12.00 -7.50
C GLY A 104 -1.22 10.61 -7.03
N ASP A 105 -1.47 10.29 -5.77
CA ASP A 105 -1.22 8.97 -5.18
C ASP A 105 -2.48 8.08 -5.13
N LEU A 106 -3.63 8.57 -5.59
CA LEU A 106 -4.91 7.87 -5.50
C LEU A 106 -5.16 7.01 -6.75
N ILE A 107 -5.39 5.72 -6.52
CA ILE A 107 -5.86 4.79 -7.56
C ILE A 107 -7.39 4.78 -7.53
N THR A 108 -8.02 5.06 -8.68
CA THR A 108 -9.46 4.92 -8.88
C THR A 108 -9.72 3.92 -10.00
N TRP A 109 -10.73 3.08 -9.84
CA TRP A 109 -11.13 2.14 -10.88
C TRP A 109 -12.64 2.11 -11.09
N LYS A 110 -13.07 1.50 -12.19
CA LYS A 110 -14.47 1.13 -12.45
C LYS A 110 -14.56 -0.17 -13.24
N PRO A 111 -15.67 -0.92 -13.13
CA PRO A 111 -15.96 -2.01 -14.05
C PRO A 111 -16.09 -1.49 -15.49
N ALA A 112 -15.51 -2.21 -16.44
CA ALA A 112 -15.61 -1.89 -17.86
C ALA A 112 -16.68 -2.74 -18.58
N ASP A 113 -17.19 -3.78 -17.93
CA ASP A 113 -18.20 -4.72 -18.40
C ASP A 113 -19.54 -4.65 -17.63
N ALA A 114 -19.71 -3.58 -16.85
CA ALA A 114 -20.96 -3.28 -16.14
C ALA A 114 -22.15 -3.16 -17.11
N GLN A 115 -23.32 -3.64 -16.67
CA GLN A 115 -24.53 -3.67 -17.51
C GLN A 115 -25.36 -2.40 -17.36
N THR A 116 -25.19 -1.68 -16.24
CA THR A 116 -25.89 -0.42 -15.99
C THR A 116 -24.91 0.73 -15.74
N PRO A 117 -25.31 1.99 -15.99
CA PRO A 117 -24.46 3.15 -15.70
C PRO A 117 -24.07 3.27 -14.22
N GLU A 118 -24.94 2.84 -13.31
CA GLU A 118 -24.70 2.88 -11.86
C GLU A 118 -23.59 1.90 -11.46
N GLU A 119 -23.53 0.74 -12.10
CA GLU A 119 -22.45 -0.24 -11.94
C GLU A 119 -21.16 0.22 -12.63
N ALA A 120 -21.26 0.95 -13.74
CA ALA A 120 -20.13 1.47 -14.53
C ALA A 120 -19.52 2.76 -13.96
N ARG A 121 -19.66 3.00 -12.66
CA ARG A 121 -19.16 4.20 -11.98
C ARG A 121 -17.73 4.03 -11.48
N TRP A 122 -17.02 5.13 -11.36
CA TRP A 122 -15.74 5.20 -10.65
C TRP A 122 -15.94 4.99 -9.15
N MET A 123 -15.03 4.24 -8.54
CA MET A 123 -14.97 3.98 -7.10
C MET A 123 -14.27 5.14 -6.37
N ASN A 124 -14.92 6.31 -6.33
CA ASN A 124 -14.39 7.55 -5.75
C ASN A 124 -15.39 8.31 -4.86
N GLN A 125 -16.38 7.61 -4.30
CA GLN A 125 -17.38 8.15 -3.39
C GLN A 125 -17.07 7.81 -1.94
N SER A 126 -17.73 8.47 -0.99
CA SER A 126 -17.47 8.30 0.46
C SER A 126 -17.71 6.87 0.99
N GLY A 127 -18.46 6.05 0.26
CA GLY A 127 -18.70 4.64 0.59
C GLY A 127 -17.72 3.68 -0.09
N ASP A 128 -16.78 4.17 -0.87
CA ASP A 128 -15.81 3.33 -1.60
C ASP A 128 -14.49 3.21 -0.81
N PRO A 129 -13.75 2.10 -1.00
CA PRO A 129 -12.38 2.00 -0.52
C PRO A 129 -11.49 3.08 -1.12
N VAL A 130 -10.62 3.66 -0.30
CA VAL A 130 -9.58 4.61 -0.72
C VAL A 130 -8.28 3.83 -0.93
N THR A 131 -7.81 3.73 -2.17
CA THR A 131 -6.59 2.99 -2.51
C THR A 131 -5.49 3.96 -2.92
N ARG A 132 -4.39 3.98 -2.16
CA ARG A 132 -3.22 4.82 -2.43
C ARG A 132 -2.01 3.97 -2.78
N PHE A 133 -1.07 4.53 -3.54
CA PHE A 133 0.19 3.87 -3.84
C PHE A 133 1.40 4.71 -3.43
N VAL A 134 2.51 4.00 -3.18
CA VAL A 134 3.85 4.56 -3.12
C VAL A 134 4.69 3.82 -4.15
N LEU A 135 5.43 4.57 -4.97
CA LEU A 135 6.35 4.01 -5.96
C LEU A 135 7.79 4.30 -5.51
N ASP A 136 8.55 3.24 -5.24
CA ASP A 136 9.98 3.30 -4.91
C ASP A 136 10.77 2.44 -5.92
N GLY A 137 11.15 3.07 -7.03
CA GLY A 137 11.78 2.38 -8.17
C GLY A 137 10.91 1.25 -8.73
N GLU A 138 11.32 0.02 -8.45
CA GLU A 138 10.61 -1.19 -8.90
C GLU A 138 9.53 -1.67 -7.93
N ALA A 139 9.57 -1.21 -6.68
CA ALA A 139 8.61 -1.55 -5.64
C ALA A 139 7.39 -0.63 -5.67
N ILE A 140 6.21 -1.22 -5.52
CA ILE A 140 4.93 -0.52 -5.41
C ILE A 140 4.27 -1.00 -4.12
N THR A 141 4.05 -0.07 -3.19
CA THR A 141 3.23 -0.34 -1.99
C THR A 141 1.81 0.15 -2.24
N ILE A 142 0.82 -0.71 -2.06
CA ILE A 142 -0.60 -0.38 -2.12
C ILE A 142 -1.16 -0.31 -0.70
N ASN A 143 -1.79 0.81 -0.37
CA ASN A 143 -2.46 1.03 0.91
C ASN A 143 -3.94 1.26 0.66
N THR A 144 -4.78 0.37 1.15
CA THR A 144 -6.24 0.46 1.02
C THR A 144 -6.86 0.76 2.36
N THR A 145 -7.68 1.81 2.43
CA THR A 145 -8.54 2.10 3.58
C THR A 145 -9.99 1.80 3.21
N LEU A 146 -10.62 0.90 3.94
CA LEU A 146 -12.04 0.58 3.80
C LEU A 146 -12.92 1.66 4.45
N PRO A 147 -14.22 1.74 4.08
CA PRO A 147 -15.14 2.74 4.64
C PRO A 147 -15.32 2.67 6.16
N ASP A 148 -15.03 1.52 6.77
CA ASP A 148 -15.06 1.32 8.23
C ASP A 148 -13.77 1.80 8.94
N GLY A 149 -12.79 2.31 8.17
CA GLY A 149 -11.49 2.75 8.66
C GLY A 149 -10.43 1.64 8.73
N THR A 150 -10.78 0.39 8.43
CA THR A 150 -9.82 -0.72 8.37
C THR A 150 -8.81 -0.48 7.25
N THR A 151 -7.54 -0.80 7.49
CA THR A 151 -6.47 -0.63 6.49
C THR A 151 -5.83 -1.95 6.12
N ALA A 152 -5.40 -2.05 4.86
CA ALA A 152 -4.59 -3.14 4.33
C ALA A 152 -3.42 -2.58 3.53
N THR A 153 -2.24 -3.17 3.69
CA THR A 153 -1.02 -2.80 2.97
C THR A 153 -0.43 -4.00 2.27
N GLU A 154 -0.11 -3.85 0.99
CA GLU A 154 0.49 -4.89 0.16
C GLU A 154 1.67 -4.30 -0.61
N GLU A 155 2.72 -5.10 -0.83
CA GLU A 155 3.91 -4.68 -1.54
C GLU A 155 4.16 -5.57 -2.76
N TYR A 156 4.52 -4.92 -3.86
CA TYR A 156 4.59 -5.52 -5.18
C TYR A 156 5.91 -5.12 -5.85
N ALA A 157 6.70 -6.12 -6.27
CA ALA A 157 7.80 -5.89 -7.20
C ALA A 157 7.27 -6.02 -8.63
N VAL A 158 7.26 -4.92 -9.37
CA VAL A 158 6.82 -4.91 -10.77
C VAL A 158 7.96 -4.34 -11.60
N ALA A 159 8.66 -5.18 -12.37
CA ALA A 159 9.71 -4.71 -13.26
C ALA A 159 9.14 -3.73 -14.32
N THR A 160 9.94 -2.74 -14.71
CA THR A 160 9.62 -1.95 -15.92
C THR A 160 9.91 -2.82 -17.13
N GLU A 161 8.89 -3.47 -17.71
CA GLU A 161 9.07 -4.07 -19.04
C GLU A 161 9.35 -2.93 -20.02
N GLN A 162 10.59 -2.83 -20.48
CA GLN A 162 10.94 -2.07 -21.67
C GLN A 162 10.13 -2.66 -22.82
N GLU A 163 9.22 -1.86 -23.40
CA GLU A 163 8.49 -2.22 -24.61
C GLU A 163 9.46 -2.72 -25.68
N ALA A 164 9.48 -4.03 -25.90
CA ALA A 164 10.14 -4.63 -27.05
C ALA A 164 9.32 -4.22 -28.28
N ARG A 165 9.91 -3.31 -29.05
CA ARG A 165 9.63 -2.88 -30.43
C ARG A 165 8.68 -3.75 -31.26
#